data_AF-A0A2N7N0N7-F1
#
_entry.id   AF-A0A2N7N0N7-F1
#
_cell.length_a   1.000
_cell.length_b   1.000
_cell.length_c   1.000
_cell.angle_alpha   90.00
_cell.angle_beta   90.00
_cell.angle_gamma   90.00
#
_symmetry.space_group_name_H-M   'P 1'
#
loop_
_entity.id
_entity.type
_entity.pdbx_description
1 polymer ?
#
loop_
_entity_poly.entity_id
_entity_poly.type
_entity_poly.pdbx_seq_one_letter_code
_entity_poly.pdbx_strand_id
1 'polypeptide(L)'
;MSASLRVIGTTCFIVMMLLINRMFGEIEGTRFLGFSMLIVSIFFAFKNEIELVFGGKKTGIVFTGLNKTLVIIPLFVVSLLIIFYPKEILPFLQRPGSK
;
A
#
# COMPACT_ATOMS: atom_id res chain seq x y z
N MET A 1 14.23 -3.77 -14.88
CA MET A 1 13.33 -2.60 -14.99
C MET A 1 14.12 -1.33 -14.67
N SER A 2 14.26 -0.39 -15.61
CA SER A 2 15.06 0.83 -15.43
C SER A 2 14.50 1.70 -14.29
N ALA A 3 15.37 2.44 -13.59
CA ALA A 3 14.95 3.30 -12.47
C ALA A 3 13.93 4.35 -12.92
N SER A 4 14.09 4.91 -14.12
CA SER A 4 13.21 5.93 -14.70
C SER A 4 11.77 5.43 -14.89
N LEU A 5 11.59 4.18 -15.33
CA LEU A 5 10.26 3.61 -15.52
C LEU A 5 9.54 3.39 -14.17
N ARG A 6 10.29 3.06 -13.12
CA ARG A 6 9.73 2.94 -11.77
C ARG A 6 9.26 4.29 -11.27
N VAL A 7 10.09 5.34 -11.39
CA VAL A 7 9.75 6.71 -10.94
C VAL A 7 8.49 7.22 -11.63
N ILE A 8 8.39 7.08 -12.95
CA ILE A 8 7.19 7.51 -13.72
C ILE A 8 5.95 6.73 -13.27
N GLY A 9 6.08 5.41 -13.08
CA GLY A 9 4.99 4.57 -12.59
C GLY A 9 4.50 5.00 -11.20
N THR A 10 5.42 5.25 -10.26
CA THR A 10 5.07 5.69 -8.90
C THR A 10 4.41 7.07 -8.91
N THR A 11 4.92 8.02 -9.71
CA THR A 11 4.35 9.36 -9.82
C THR A 11 2.94 9.35 -10.43
N CYS A 12 2.72 8.61 -11.53
CA CYS A 12 1.39 8.44 -12.10
C CYS A 12 0.41 7.82 -11.12
N PHE A 13 0.86 6.80 -10.39
CA PHE A 13 0.04 6.13 -9.38
C PHE A 13 -0.37 7.08 -8.24
N ILE A 14 0.55 7.92 -7.76
CA ILE A 14 0.28 8.94 -6.73
C ILE A 14 -0.71 10.00 -7.25
N VAL A 15 -0.54 10.49 -8.47
CA VAL A 15 -1.45 11.49 -9.07
C VAL A 15 -2.86 10.91 -9.24
N MET A 16 -2.95 9.65 -9.69
CA MET A 16 -4.23 8.94 -9.84
C MET A 16 -4.92 8.74 -8.49
N MET A 17 -4.16 8.40 -7.44
CA MET A 17 -4.63 8.34 -6.05
C MET A 17 -5.23 9.65 -5.55
N LEU A 18 -4.53 10.77 -5.79
CA LEU A 18 -4.99 12.11 -5.39
C LEU A 18 -6.27 12.52 -6.15
N LEU A 19 -6.36 12.19 -7.45
CA LEU A 19 -7.56 12.43 -8.25
C LEU A 19 -8.75 11.61 -7.76
N ILE A 20 -8.55 10.33 -7.43
CA ILE A 20 -9.62 9.47 -6.93
C ILE A 20 -10.14 9.94 -5.57
N ASN A 21 -9.25 10.32 -4.64
CA ASN A 21 -9.66 10.86 -3.36
C ASN A 21 -10.46 12.17 -3.51
N ARG A 22 -10.07 13.03 -4.47
CA ARG A 22 -10.79 14.28 -4.77
C ARG A 22 -12.15 14.06 -5.45
N MET A 23 -12.27 13.05 -6.31
CA MET A 23 -13.49 12.82 -7.09
C MET A 23 -14.55 12.00 -6.35
N PHE A 24 -14.16 11.04 -5.52
CA PHE A 24 -15.11 10.07 -4.96
C PHE A 24 -15.42 10.28 -3.47
N GLY A 25 -14.70 11.16 -2.76
CA GLY A 25 -14.90 11.40 -1.34
C GLY A 25 -14.07 10.49 -0.44
N GLU A 26 -14.03 10.79 0.86
CA GLU A 26 -13.10 10.17 1.83
C GLU A 26 -13.25 8.64 1.94
N ILE A 27 -14.48 8.13 1.76
CA ILE A 27 -14.80 6.70 1.88
C ILE A 27 -14.23 5.93 0.69
N GLU A 28 -14.47 6.39 -0.52
CA GLU A 28 -14.01 5.77 -1.75
C GLU A 28 -12.49 5.93 -1.91
N GLY A 29 -11.91 7.07 -1.49
CA GLY A 29 -10.46 7.24 -1.39
C GLY A 29 -9.83 6.21 -0.44
N THR A 30 -10.49 5.93 0.69
CA THR A 30 -10.07 4.89 1.64
C THR A 30 -10.16 3.50 1.03
N ARG A 31 -11.27 3.15 0.37
CA ARG A 31 -11.37 1.86 -0.35
C ARG A 31 -10.28 1.69 -1.39
N PHE A 32 -9.94 2.75 -2.11
CA PHE A 32 -8.90 2.72 -3.14
C PHE A 32 -7.50 2.50 -2.55
N LEU A 33 -7.21 3.09 -1.39
CA LEU A 33 -6.02 2.75 -0.59
C LEU A 33 -6.00 1.25 -0.25
N GLY A 34 -7.14 0.70 0.19
CA GLY A 34 -7.31 -0.73 0.43
C GLY A 34 -6.98 -1.59 -0.79
N PHE A 35 -7.56 -1.30 -1.96
CA PHE A 35 -7.25 -2.01 -3.21
C PHE A 35 -5.77 -1.95 -3.59
N SER A 36 -5.12 -0.84 -3.29
CA SER A 36 -3.70 -0.66 -3.60
C SER A 36 -2.80 -1.47 -2.69
N MET A 37 -3.10 -1.52 -1.39
CA MET A 37 -2.43 -2.40 -0.44
C MET A 37 -2.66 -3.87 -0.81
N LEU A 38 -3.87 -4.21 -1.28
CA LEU A 38 -4.19 -5.55 -1.76
C LEU A 38 -3.31 -5.95 -2.96
N ILE A 39 -3.20 -5.09 -3.98
CA ILE A 39 -2.34 -5.33 -5.14
C ILE A 39 -0.88 -5.54 -4.71
N VAL A 40 -0.36 -4.71 -3.80
CA VAL A 40 1.01 -4.84 -3.28
C VAL A 40 1.18 -6.17 -2.53
N SER A 41 0.21 -6.58 -1.71
CA SER A 41 0.26 -7.86 -0.99
C SER A 41 0.30 -9.06 -1.93
N ILE A 42 -0.50 -9.04 -3.00
CA ILE A 42 -0.55 -10.09 -4.02
C ILE A 42 0.79 -10.12 -4.78
N PHE A 43 1.29 -8.97 -5.19
CA PHE A 43 2.59 -8.87 -5.87
C PHE A 43 3.73 -9.45 -5.01
N PHE A 44 3.74 -9.15 -3.71
CA PHE A 44 4.70 -9.69 -2.76
C PHE A 44 4.55 -11.21 -2.54
N ALA A 45 3.33 -11.76 -2.64
CA ALA A 45 3.12 -13.19 -2.60
C ALA A 45 3.87 -13.93 -3.72
N PHE A 46 3.89 -13.38 -4.93
CA PHE A 46 4.57 -13.95 -6.09
C PHE A 46 6.08 -13.67 -6.16
N LYS A 47 6.62 -12.83 -5.29
CA LYS A 47 8.07 -12.60 -5.21
C LYS A 47 8.74 -13.65 -4.32
N ASN A 48 9.90 -14.16 -4.75
CA ASN A 48 10.69 -15.09 -3.95
C ASN A 48 11.22 -14.43 -2.67
N GLU A 49 11.57 -13.15 -2.76
CA GLU A 49 12.11 -12.34 -1.68
C GLU A 49 11.51 -10.93 -1.70
N ILE A 50 11.32 -10.35 -0.51
CA ILE A 50 10.93 -8.94 -0.34
C ILE A 50 12.08 -8.24 0.34
N GLU A 51 12.59 -7.16 -0.27
CA GLU A 51 13.64 -6.33 0.31
C GLU A 51 13.03 -5.00 0.77
N LEU A 52 13.12 -4.71 2.07
CA LEU A 52 12.76 -3.39 2.62
C LEU A 52 13.98 -2.48 2.64
N VAL A 53 13.99 -1.48 1.78
CA VAL A 53 15.07 -0.47 1.71
C VAL A 53 14.71 0.73 2.57
N PHE A 54 15.48 0.97 3.63
CA PHE A 54 15.35 2.16 4.46
C PHE A 54 16.43 3.20 4.09
N GLY A 55 16.01 4.42 3.78
CA GLY A 55 16.94 5.57 3.68
C GLY A 55 17.95 5.56 2.52
N GLY A 56 17.67 4.86 1.42
CA GLY A 56 18.49 4.94 0.19
C GLY A 56 19.82 4.18 0.22
N LYS A 57 20.18 3.52 1.34
CA LYS A 57 21.27 2.54 1.39
C LYS A 57 20.71 1.14 1.12
N LYS A 58 21.36 0.36 0.24
CA LYS A 58 21.06 -1.05 -0.10
C LYS A 58 21.33 -2.04 1.07
N THR A 59 21.16 -1.62 2.31
CA THR A 59 21.13 -2.51 3.47
C THR A 59 19.68 -2.86 3.72
N GLY A 60 19.11 -3.66 2.83
CA GLY A 60 17.72 -4.08 2.91
C GLY A 60 17.54 -5.30 3.79
N ILE A 61 16.51 -5.31 4.63
CA ILE A 61 16.08 -6.53 5.32
C ILE A 61 15.35 -7.37 4.28
N VAL A 62 15.85 -8.59 4.03
CA VAL A 62 15.28 -9.52 3.05
C VAL A 62 14.37 -10.51 3.78
N PHE A 63 13.10 -10.55 3.38
CA PHE A 63 12.11 -11.49 3.88
C PHE A 63 11.92 -12.64 2.88
N THR A 64 12.11 -13.86 3.35
CA THR A 64 11.90 -15.10 2.58
C THR A 64 11.04 -16.09 3.37
N GLY A 65 10.45 -17.06 2.68
CA GLY A 65 9.69 -18.16 3.30
C GLY A 65 8.60 -17.69 4.27
N LEU A 66 8.61 -18.22 5.49
CA LEU A 66 7.63 -17.92 6.54
C LEU A 66 7.61 -16.44 6.94
N ASN A 67 8.79 -15.79 7.00
CA ASN A 67 8.91 -14.39 7.37
C ASN A 67 8.24 -13.47 6.34
N LYS A 68 8.28 -13.88 5.06
CA LYS A 68 7.54 -13.20 3.98
C LYS A 68 6.04 -13.28 4.22
N THR A 69 5.54 -14.47 4.57
CA THR A 69 4.12 -14.72 4.83
C THR A 69 3.60 -13.90 6.01
N LEU A 70 4.42 -13.71 7.05
CA LEU A 70 4.09 -12.86 8.21
C LEU A 70 3.93 -11.38 7.86
N VAL A 71 4.48 -10.91 6.74
CA VAL A 71 4.27 -9.55 6.24
C VAL A 71 3.07 -9.49 5.29
N ILE A 72 2.94 -10.48 4.40
CA ILE A 72 1.88 -10.52 3.40
C ILE A 72 0.50 -10.69 4.03
N ILE A 73 0.33 -11.61 4.99
CA ILE A 73 -0.99 -11.92 5.56
C ILE A 73 -1.59 -10.69 6.26
N PRO A 74 -0.89 -9.98 7.16
CA PRO A 74 -1.43 -8.76 7.77
C PRO A 74 -1.74 -7.69 6.73
N LEU A 75 -0.87 -7.51 5.73
CA LEU A 75 -1.09 -6.54 4.66
C LEU A 75 -2.36 -6.86 3.86
N PHE A 76 -2.58 -8.14 3.56
CA PHE A 76 -3.78 -8.64 2.89
C PHE A 76 -5.03 -8.43 3.75
N VAL A 77 -5.01 -8.84 5.03
CA VAL A 77 -6.16 -8.69 5.93
C VAL A 77 -6.54 -7.22 6.14
N VAL A 78 -5.55 -6.36 6.40
CA VAL A 78 -5.77 -4.91 6.54
C VAL A 78 -6.33 -4.32 5.26
N SER A 79 -5.84 -4.74 4.09
CA SER A 79 -6.38 -4.28 2.82
C SER A 79 -7.85 -4.64 2.63
N LEU A 80 -8.27 -5.86 3.00
CA LEU A 80 -9.68 -6.26 2.95
C LEU A 80 -10.54 -5.47 3.94
N LEU A 81 -10.04 -5.23 5.15
CA LEU A 81 -10.75 -4.42 6.15
C LEU A 81 -10.99 -2.99 5.65
N ILE A 82 -9.99 -2.37 5.04
CA ILE A 82 -10.12 -1.04 4.43
C ILE A 82 -11.16 -1.03 3.29
N ILE A 83 -11.19 -2.08 2.46
CA ILE A 83 -12.13 -2.17 1.32
C ILE A 83 -13.57 -2.33 1.79
N PHE A 84 -13.81 -3.26 2.72
CA PHE A 84 -15.17 -3.62 3.16
C PHE A 84 -15.72 -2.69 4.25
N TYR A 85 -14.86 -2.17 5.13
CA TYR A 85 -15.24 -1.34 6.29
C TYR A 85 -14.49 0.02 6.29
N PRO A 86 -14.56 0.80 5.19
CA PRO A 86 -13.80 2.04 5.09
C PRO A 86 -14.25 3.10 6.10
N LYS A 87 -15.54 3.13 6.49
CA LYS A 87 -16.08 4.15 7.41
C LYS A 87 -15.57 3.96 8.83
N GLU A 88 -15.39 2.71 9.22
CA GLU A 88 -14.87 2.30 10.51
C GLU A 88 -13.36 2.51 10.57
N ILE A 89 -12.65 2.34 9.44
CA ILE A 89 -11.20 2.45 9.36
C ILE A 89 -10.72 3.91 9.18
N LEU A 90 -11.48 4.73 8.45
CA LEU A 90 -11.13 6.11 8.12
C LEU A 90 -10.68 6.96 9.34
N PRO A 91 -11.35 6.91 10.52
CA PRO A 91 -10.93 7.66 11.70
C PRO A 91 -9.55 7.26 12.25
N PHE A 92 -9.10 6.03 12.01
CA PHE A 92 -7.77 5.57 12.44
C PHE A 92 -6.66 5.99 11.47
N LEU A 93 -7.02 6.28 10.22
CA LEU A 93 -6.09 6.77 9.19
C LEU A 93 -5.93 8.29 9.23
N GLN A 94 -6.95 9.01 9.69
CA GLN A 94 -6.89 10.46 9.89
C GLN A 94 -6.18 10.76 11.22
N ARG A 95 -5.10 11.55 11.20
CA ARG A 95 -4.46 12.02 12.43
C ARG A 95 -5.48 12.80 13.27
N PRO A 96 -5.56 12.57 14.60
CA PRO A 96 -6.36 13.43 15.46
C PRO A 96 -5.81 14.86 15.38
N GLY A 97 -6.60 15.78 14.83
CA GLY A 97 -6.23 17.20 14.70
C GLY A 97 -6.37 17.82 13.30
N SER A 98 -6.72 17.06 12.26
CA SER A 98 -7.06 17.60 10.94
C SER A 98 -8.52 18.07 10.88
N LYS A 99 -8.86 19.13 11.61
CA LYS A 99 -10.09 19.92 11.40
C LYS A 99 -9.71 21.35 11.09
#